data_AF-A0A8T7B662-F1
#
_entry.id   AF-A0A8T7B662-F1
#
_cell.length_a   1.000
_cell.length_b   1.000
_cell.length_c   1.000
_cell.angle_alpha   90.00
_cell.angle_beta   90.00
_cell.angle_gamma   90.00
#
_symmetry.space_group_name_H-M   'P 1'
#
loop_
_entity.id
_entity.type
_entity.pdbx_description
1 polymer ?
#
loop_
_entity_poly.entity_id
_entity_poly.type
_entity_poly.pdbx_seq_one_letter_code
_entity_poly.pdbx_strand_id
1 'polypeptide(L)'
;MIDPVLQHTNAIDVQTLNDSETSSADVSSNCKTPTQDELAAVVRVGAAGSDGSGTVVAPNRVLTAYHVVESAIDNWVYINNDWAKGHLIGLSIENDMALLAVDTGNIKPIKIRRTYVGDSDVGYVSGFPGGLDKVAKPASKFIYVQEFLIAKAEIDHGISGGGLLTCDAGEHVYSGVVIGWPALRRDGDLYFYENQAAIMPIPTAVKPFLRDHSIEL
;
A
#
# COMPACT_ATOMS: atom_id res chain seq x y z
N MET A 1 4.84 18.19 4.55
CA MET A 1 3.61 18.14 5.38
C MET A 1 3.74 16.87 6.21
N ILE A 2 3.62 16.96 7.55
CA ILE A 2 3.84 15.82 8.44
C ILE A 2 2.57 14.97 8.42
N ASP A 3 2.70 13.69 8.09
CA ASP A 3 1.61 12.72 7.99
C ASP A 3 0.91 12.57 9.37
N PRO A 4 -0.37 12.98 9.52
CA PRO A 4 -1.04 13.04 10.82
C PRO A 4 -1.56 11.68 11.34
N VAL A 5 -1.45 10.61 10.55
CA VAL A 5 -2.15 9.34 10.81
C VAL A 5 -1.57 8.53 11.98
N LEU A 6 -0.34 8.82 12.42
CA LEU A 6 0.31 8.11 13.54
C LEU A 6 0.44 8.92 14.84
N GLN A 7 -0.39 9.95 15.04
CA GLN A 7 -0.28 10.82 16.22
C GLN A 7 -0.90 10.26 17.53
N HIS A 8 -1.55 9.09 17.49
CA HIS A 8 -2.32 8.54 18.63
C HIS A 8 -1.96 7.09 19.03
N THR A 9 -0.71 6.68 18.93
CA THR A 9 -0.29 5.35 19.42
C THR A 9 0.73 5.47 20.54
N ASN A 10 0.33 4.99 21.74
CA ASN A 10 1.26 4.66 22.82
C ASN A 10 2.35 3.75 22.26
N ALA A 11 3.60 4.06 22.57
CA ALA A 11 4.83 3.44 22.07
C ALA A 11 4.66 1.95 21.72
N ILE A 12 4.63 1.66 20.42
CA ILE A 12 4.69 0.31 19.86
C ILE A 12 6.15 -0.13 19.89
N ASP A 13 6.43 -1.34 20.33
CA ASP A 13 7.78 -1.91 20.32
C ASP A 13 8.16 -2.38 18.90
N VAL A 14 8.41 -1.42 18.00
CA VAL A 14 8.84 -1.64 16.61
C VAL A 14 10.28 -2.20 16.52
N GLN A 15 11.00 -2.26 17.66
CA GLN A 15 12.39 -2.73 17.71
C GLN A 15 12.54 -4.21 17.35
N THR A 16 11.50 -5.03 17.53
CA THR A 16 11.55 -6.48 17.25
C THR A 16 11.81 -6.83 15.77
N LEU A 17 11.64 -5.90 14.83
CA LEU A 17 11.97 -6.12 13.42
C LEU A 17 13.48 -6.03 13.11
N ASN A 18 14.26 -5.41 14.00
CA ASN A 18 15.69 -5.17 13.79
C ASN A 18 16.58 -6.34 14.27
N ASP A 19 16.12 -7.17 15.21
CA ASP A 19 17.00 -8.10 15.96
C ASP A 19 16.93 -9.58 15.53
N SER A 20 16.77 -9.89 14.24
CA SER A 20 16.89 -11.28 13.80
C SER A 20 17.42 -11.40 12.37
N GLU A 21 18.74 -11.47 12.23
CA GLU A 21 19.36 -12.17 11.10
C GLU A 21 19.51 -13.65 11.46
N THR A 22 18.39 -14.36 11.53
CA THR A 22 18.41 -15.81 11.46
C THR A 22 18.22 -16.21 10.00
N SER A 23 19.34 -16.61 9.39
CA SER A 23 19.35 -17.40 8.17
C SER A 23 18.41 -18.59 8.36
N SER A 24 17.23 -18.51 7.73
CA SER A 24 16.31 -19.63 7.62
C SER A 24 16.33 -20.10 6.17
N ALA A 25 16.76 -21.34 6.02
CA ALA A 25 16.83 -22.05 4.77
C ALA A 25 15.44 -22.13 4.12
N ASP A 26 15.39 -21.70 2.86
CA ASP A 26 14.74 -22.41 1.76
C ASP A 26 13.36 -23.03 2.06
N VAL A 27 12.39 -22.19 2.42
CA VAL A 27 11.05 -22.39 1.86
C VAL A 27 11.12 -21.76 0.48
N SER A 28 11.12 -22.58 -0.57
CA SER A 28 11.12 -22.08 -1.93
C SER A 28 9.84 -21.26 -2.15
N SER A 29 9.92 -19.96 -1.90
CA SER A 29 8.87 -19.02 -2.28
C SER A 29 8.88 -18.98 -3.79
N ASN A 30 8.02 -19.78 -4.42
CA ASN A 30 7.92 -19.82 -5.88
C ASN A 30 7.49 -18.46 -6.49
N CYS A 31 7.17 -17.46 -5.68
CA CYS A 31 6.97 -16.10 -6.15
C CYS A 31 8.31 -15.42 -6.42
N LYS A 32 8.59 -15.27 -7.72
CA LYS A 32 9.60 -14.36 -8.24
C LYS A 32 9.11 -12.92 -8.07
N THR A 33 10.00 -11.95 -8.30
CA THR A 33 9.62 -10.55 -8.41
C THR A 33 8.47 -10.38 -9.43
N PRO A 34 7.42 -9.59 -9.09
CA PRO A 34 6.32 -9.30 -10.00
C PRO A 34 6.82 -8.78 -11.34
N THR A 35 6.28 -9.33 -12.41
CA THR A 35 6.45 -8.83 -13.77
C THR A 35 5.71 -7.50 -13.97
N GLN A 36 6.02 -6.78 -15.06
CA GLN A 36 5.32 -5.53 -15.38
C GLN A 36 3.81 -5.73 -15.56
N ASP A 37 3.39 -6.88 -16.08
CA ASP A 37 1.98 -7.23 -16.26
C ASP A 37 1.29 -7.45 -14.91
N GLU A 38 1.94 -8.12 -13.96
CA GLU A 38 1.42 -8.29 -12.59
C GLU A 38 1.36 -6.97 -11.82
N LEU A 39 2.25 -6.03 -12.15
CA LEU A 39 2.24 -4.67 -11.62
C LEU A 39 1.32 -3.72 -12.39
N ALA A 40 0.65 -4.14 -13.47
CA ALA A 40 -0.14 -3.23 -14.31
C ALA A 40 -1.28 -2.55 -13.54
N ALA A 41 -1.80 -3.20 -12.50
CA ALA A 41 -2.83 -2.65 -11.62
C ALA A 41 -2.32 -1.56 -10.67
N VAL A 42 -1.00 -1.45 -10.44
CA VAL A 42 -0.41 -0.37 -9.65
C VAL A 42 -0.19 0.82 -10.56
N VAL A 43 -0.83 1.94 -10.21
CA VAL A 43 -0.93 3.15 -11.04
C VAL A 43 -0.40 4.37 -10.28
N ARG A 44 0.05 5.39 -11.01
CA ARG A 44 0.45 6.67 -10.41
C ARG A 44 -0.80 7.51 -10.15
N VAL A 45 -0.87 8.12 -8.99
CA VAL A 45 -1.93 9.06 -8.61
C VAL A 45 -1.29 10.42 -8.40
N GLY A 46 -1.83 11.43 -9.07
CA GLY A 46 -1.35 12.81 -9.02
C GLY A 46 -2.45 13.76 -8.56
N ALA A 47 -2.08 14.72 -7.71
CA ALA A 47 -2.98 15.72 -7.15
C ALA A 47 -2.21 17.04 -7.00
N ALA A 48 -2.33 17.94 -7.99
CA ALA A 48 -1.79 19.32 -8.00
C ALA A 48 -0.58 19.57 -7.07
N GLY A 49 0.59 19.00 -7.40
CA GLY A 49 1.84 19.15 -6.64
C GLY A 49 2.15 18.03 -5.64
N SER A 50 1.24 17.06 -5.48
CA SER A 50 1.44 15.79 -4.79
C SER A 50 1.49 14.64 -5.79
N ASP A 51 2.38 13.70 -5.55
CA ASP A 51 2.53 12.46 -6.29
C ASP A 51 2.49 11.29 -5.33
N GLY A 52 1.65 10.31 -5.65
CA GLY A 52 1.50 9.07 -4.93
C GLY A 52 1.20 7.92 -5.87
N SER A 53 0.76 6.83 -5.27
CA SER A 53 0.44 5.59 -5.97
C SER A 53 -1.00 5.18 -5.67
N GLY A 54 -1.54 4.31 -6.49
CA GLY A 54 -2.85 3.71 -6.33
C GLY A 54 -2.85 2.30 -6.87
N THR A 55 -3.88 1.53 -6.54
CA THR A 55 -4.06 0.18 -7.08
C THR A 55 -5.47 0.00 -7.63
N VAL A 56 -5.57 -0.51 -8.86
CA VAL A 56 -6.84 -0.89 -9.48
C VAL A 56 -7.39 -2.14 -8.78
N VAL A 57 -8.39 -1.96 -7.92
CA VAL A 57 -8.99 -3.03 -7.09
C VAL A 57 -10.30 -3.56 -7.67
N ALA A 58 -10.92 -2.82 -8.59
CA ALA A 58 -12.09 -3.22 -9.36
C ALA A 58 -12.14 -2.42 -10.68
N PRO A 59 -12.97 -2.81 -11.67
CA PRO A 59 -13.09 -2.03 -12.89
C PRO A 59 -13.48 -0.59 -12.57
N ASN A 60 -12.72 0.35 -13.11
CA ASN A 60 -12.91 1.78 -12.88
C ASN A 60 -12.79 2.21 -11.41
N ARG A 61 -12.02 1.48 -10.59
CA ARG A 61 -11.84 1.75 -9.16
C ARG A 61 -10.37 1.66 -8.77
N VAL A 62 -9.83 2.78 -8.29
CA VAL A 62 -8.46 2.87 -7.79
C VAL A 62 -8.49 3.17 -6.30
N LEU A 63 -7.92 2.28 -5.50
CA LEU A 63 -7.69 2.50 -4.07
C LEU A 63 -6.33 3.18 -3.90
N THR A 64 -6.26 4.19 -3.03
CA THR A 64 -5.03 4.93 -2.71
C THR A 64 -5.06 5.35 -1.24
N ALA A 65 -3.99 5.99 -0.77
CA ALA A 65 -3.95 6.59 0.56
C ALA A 65 -4.70 7.93 0.56
N TYR A 66 -5.36 8.27 1.66
CA TYR A 66 -6.14 9.52 1.72
C TYR A 66 -5.23 10.76 1.64
N HIS A 67 -4.08 10.77 2.32
CA HIS A 67 -3.15 11.91 2.26
C HIS A 67 -2.59 12.17 0.85
N VAL A 68 -2.66 11.20 -0.07
CA VAL A 68 -2.27 11.41 -1.47
C VAL A 68 -3.25 12.36 -2.17
N VAL A 69 -4.52 12.35 -1.77
CA VAL A 69 -5.62 13.07 -2.42
C VAL A 69 -6.23 14.18 -1.57
N GLU A 70 -5.87 14.29 -0.28
CA GLU A 70 -6.57 15.14 0.70
C GLU A 70 -6.62 16.64 0.35
N SER A 71 -5.58 17.15 -0.32
CA SER A 71 -5.45 18.57 -0.67
C SER A 71 -5.80 18.86 -2.12
N ALA A 72 -6.28 17.86 -2.86
CA ALA A 72 -6.51 17.96 -4.30
C ALA A 72 -7.88 18.59 -4.61
N ILE A 73 -7.89 19.63 -5.44
CA ILE A 73 -9.14 20.09 -6.08
C ILE A 73 -9.57 19.06 -7.14
N ASP A 74 -8.59 18.56 -7.91
CA ASP A 74 -8.78 17.53 -8.93
C ASP A 74 -7.78 16.39 -8.69
N ASN A 75 -8.28 15.16 -8.74
CA ASN A 75 -7.47 13.95 -8.68
C ASN A 75 -7.23 13.40 -10.08
N TRP A 76 -6.01 12.97 -10.35
CA TRP A 76 -5.62 12.42 -11.64
C TRP A 76 -4.94 11.07 -11.44
N VAL A 77 -5.18 10.15 -12.36
CA VAL A 77 -4.55 8.83 -12.36
C VAL A 77 -3.90 8.60 -13.71
N TYR A 78 -2.64 8.18 -13.71
CA TYR A 78 -1.90 7.90 -14.94
C TYR A 78 -2.26 6.50 -15.44
N ILE A 79 -3.01 6.44 -16.55
CA ILE A 79 -3.58 5.23 -17.14
C ILE A 79 -3.19 5.19 -18.62
N ASN A 80 -2.63 4.08 -19.10
CA ASN A 80 -2.27 3.88 -20.52
C ASN A 80 -1.49 5.04 -21.17
N ASN A 81 -0.52 5.58 -20.43
CA ASN A 81 0.32 6.73 -20.83
C ASN A 81 -0.40 8.09 -20.93
N ASP A 82 -1.54 8.25 -20.28
CA ASP A 82 -2.25 9.53 -20.19
C ASP A 82 -2.82 9.75 -18.79
N TRP A 83 -3.11 11.01 -18.46
CA TRP A 83 -3.74 11.39 -17.20
C TRP A 83 -5.27 11.38 -17.33
N ALA A 84 -5.92 10.46 -16.63
CA ALA A 84 -7.36 10.39 -16.52
C ALA A 84 -7.83 11.07 -15.23
N LYS A 85 -8.87 11.90 -15.32
CA LYS A 85 -9.47 12.54 -14.14
C LYS A 85 -10.19 11.49 -13.29
N GLY A 86 -9.82 11.42 -12.02
CA GLY A 86 -10.46 10.57 -11.02
C GLY A 86 -11.44 11.36 -10.15
N HIS A 87 -12.58 10.76 -9.85
CA HIS A 87 -13.57 11.28 -8.92
C HIS A 87 -13.45 10.57 -7.58
N LEU A 88 -13.33 11.33 -6.50
CA LEU A 88 -13.33 10.78 -5.16
C LEU A 88 -14.74 10.29 -4.81
N ILE A 89 -14.89 8.98 -4.56
CA ILE A 89 -16.18 8.34 -4.28
C ILE A 89 -16.25 7.69 -2.90
N GLY A 90 -15.12 7.59 -2.20
CA GLY A 90 -15.05 6.99 -0.88
C GLY A 90 -13.83 7.49 -0.12
N LEU A 91 -14.00 7.66 1.19
CA LEU A 91 -12.95 8.11 2.11
C LEU A 91 -13.04 7.37 3.43
N SER A 92 -11.88 7.04 3.99
CA SER A 92 -11.72 6.59 5.36
C SER A 92 -10.48 7.27 5.94
N ILE A 93 -10.68 8.47 6.51
CA ILE A 93 -9.61 9.31 7.05
C ILE A 93 -8.85 8.58 8.18
N GLU A 94 -9.57 7.86 9.04
CA GLU A 94 -8.99 7.11 10.18
C GLU A 94 -8.00 6.03 9.72
N ASN A 95 -8.29 5.38 8.59
CA ASN A 95 -7.45 4.32 8.03
C ASN A 95 -6.56 4.81 6.88
N ASP A 96 -6.53 6.12 6.65
CA ASP A 96 -5.83 6.78 5.54
C ASP A 96 -6.09 6.15 4.17
N MET A 97 -7.37 5.94 3.82
CA MET A 97 -7.76 5.36 2.53
C MET A 97 -8.69 6.28 1.74
N ALA A 98 -8.53 6.26 0.43
CA ALA A 98 -9.41 6.92 -0.52
C ALA A 98 -9.70 6.01 -1.72
N LEU A 99 -10.92 6.10 -2.23
CA LEU A 99 -11.36 5.37 -3.42
C LEU A 99 -11.71 6.35 -4.54
N LEU A 100 -11.04 6.19 -5.68
CA LEU A 100 -11.26 6.97 -6.89
C LEU A 100 -12.05 6.16 -7.92
N ALA A 101 -13.06 6.79 -8.51
CA ALA A 101 -13.69 6.35 -9.74
C ALA A 101 -12.98 7.02 -10.94
N VAL A 102 -12.38 6.22 -11.81
CA VAL A 102 -11.63 6.67 -12.99
C VAL A 102 -11.74 5.60 -14.07
N ASP A 103 -11.71 5.96 -15.35
CA ASP A 103 -11.63 4.97 -16.43
C ASP A 103 -10.25 4.27 -16.38
N THR A 104 -10.24 2.98 -16.04
CA THR A 104 -9.01 2.18 -15.95
C THR A 104 -8.61 1.56 -17.29
N GLY A 105 -9.39 1.78 -18.34
CA GLY A 105 -9.21 1.15 -19.65
C GLY A 105 -9.14 -0.36 -19.54
N ASN A 106 -8.10 -0.96 -20.13
CA ASN A 106 -7.90 -2.41 -20.14
C ASN A 106 -7.10 -2.95 -18.94
N ILE A 107 -6.76 -2.10 -17.95
CA ILE A 107 -6.05 -2.55 -16.76
C ILE A 107 -6.95 -3.50 -15.97
N LYS A 108 -6.51 -4.75 -15.83
CA LYS A 108 -7.23 -5.74 -15.04
C LYS A 108 -7.09 -5.42 -13.55
N PRO A 109 -8.17 -5.47 -12.77
CA PRO A 109 -8.08 -5.38 -11.32
C PRO A 109 -7.17 -6.46 -10.76
N ILE A 110 -6.38 -6.10 -9.75
CA ILE A 110 -5.55 -7.07 -9.06
C ILE A 110 -6.41 -7.99 -8.21
N LYS A 111 -6.02 -9.27 -8.13
CA LYS A 111 -6.68 -10.26 -7.28
C LYS A 111 -6.45 -9.88 -5.82
N ILE A 112 -7.51 -9.84 -5.03
CA ILE A 112 -7.45 -9.45 -3.62
C ILE A 112 -7.20 -10.67 -2.74
N ARG A 113 -6.26 -10.54 -1.80
CA ARG A 113 -5.98 -11.59 -0.82
C ARG A 113 -7.16 -11.79 0.12
N ARG A 114 -7.50 -13.06 0.39
CA ARG A 114 -8.66 -13.42 1.25
C ARG A 114 -8.30 -13.74 2.69
N THR A 115 -7.02 -13.96 2.96
CA THR A 115 -6.48 -14.37 4.26
C THR A 115 -5.50 -13.31 4.78
N TYR A 116 -5.18 -13.38 6.07
CA TYR A 116 -4.12 -12.56 6.65
C TYR A 116 -2.77 -12.89 6.00
N VAL A 117 -1.92 -11.87 5.84
CA VAL A 117 -0.50 -12.04 5.54
C VAL A 117 0.16 -12.74 6.73
N GLY A 118 0.85 -13.84 6.49
CA GLY A 118 1.60 -14.58 7.51
C GLY A 118 3.02 -14.04 7.70
N ASP A 119 3.64 -14.41 8.81
CA ASP A 119 5.03 -14.07 9.14
C ASP A 119 6.06 -14.61 8.12
N SER A 120 5.75 -15.78 7.55
CA SER A 120 6.53 -16.51 6.54
C SER A 120 6.19 -16.14 5.10
N ASP A 121 5.22 -15.25 4.88
CA ASP A 121 4.94 -14.76 3.53
C ASP A 121 6.13 -13.94 3.01
N VAL A 122 6.25 -13.91 1.69
CA VAL A 122 7.09 -12.94 0.97
C VAL A 122 6.17 -11.99 0.22
N GLY A 123 6.61 -10.74 0.10
CA GLY A 123 5.85 -9.74 -0.65
C GLY A 123 6.72 -8.67 -1.29
N TYR A 124 6.04 -7.75 -1.95
CA TYR A 124 6.62 -6.61 -2.64
C TYR A 124 5.78 -5.38 -2.38
N VAL A 125 6.42 -4.33 -1.87
CA VAL A 125 5.83 -2.99 -1.82
C VAL A 125 6.01 -2.36 -3.19
N SER A 126 4.90 -1.99 -3.82
CA SER A 126 4.87 -1.53 -5.20
C SER A 126 4.23 -0.15 -5.32
N GLY A 127 4.84 0.74 -6.11
CA GLY A 127 4.39 2.12 -6.28
C GLY A 127 5.30 2.93 -7.21
N PHE A 128 5.12 4.24 -7.22
CA PHE A 128 5.78 5.23 -8.07
C PHE A 128 6.61 6.20 -7.22
N PRO A 129 7.81 5.79 -6.75
CA PRO A 129 8.66 6.65 -5.93
C PRO A 129 8.99 7.96 -6.66
N GLY A 130 8.78 9.08 -5.99
CA GLY A 130 8.95 10.42 -6.56
C GLY A 130 8.07 10.72 -7.77
N GLY A 131 7.01 9.94 -8.01
CA GLY A 131 6.18 10.04 -9.23
C GLY A 131 6.91 9.56 -10.50
N LEU A 132 8.01 8.82 -10.39
CA LEU A 132 8.82 8.39 -11.52
C LEU A 132 8.41 6.99 -12.02
N ASP A 133 9.37 6.11 -12.24
CA ASP A 133 9.11 4.75 -12.71
C ASP A 133 8.50 3.90 -11.60
N LYS A 134 7.59 3.01 -12.00
CA LYS A 134 7.00 2.03 -11.11
C LYS A 134 8.07 1.05 -10.61
N VAL A 135 8.07 0.78 -9.31
CA VAL A 135 8.97 -0.17 -8.66
C VAL A 135 8.18 -1.23 -7.89
N ALA A 136 8.83 -2.37 -7.65
CA ALA A 136 8.39 -3.39 -6.70
C ALA A 136 9.60 -3.77 -5.83
N LYS A 137 9.57 -3.35 -4.56
CA LYS A 137 10.66 -3.56 -3.60
C LYS A 137 10.33 -4.73 -2.67
N PRO A 138 11.27 -5.64 -2.39
CA PRO A 138 11.02 -6.77 -1.51
C PRO A 138 10.52 -6.35 -0.12
N ALA A 139 9.55 -7.09 0.40
CA ALA A 139 8.98 -6.93 1.73
C ALA A 139 8.96 -8.29 2.44
N SER A 140 9.32 -8.28 3.72
CA SER A 140 9.42 -9.48 4.56
C SER A 140 9.13 -9.14 6.02
N LYS A 141 9.11 -10.15 6.90
CA LYS A 141 8.92 -9.99 8.35
C LYS A 141 7.66 -9.17 8.66
N PHE A 142 6.52 -9.78 8.43
CA PHE A 142 5.22 -9.16 8.62
C PHE A 142 4.76 -9.28 10.07
N ILE A 143 4.40 -8.16 10.70
CA ILE A 143 3.87 -8.11 12.07
C ILE A 143 2.63 -7.23 12.10
N TYR A 144 1.54 -7.73 12.68
CA TYR A 144 0.36 -6.91 12.93
C TYR A 144 0.53 -6.09 14.20
N VAL A 145 0.24 -4.80 14.09
CA VAL A 145 0.24 -3.86 15.19
C VAL A 145 -1.05 -3.07 15.11
N GLN A 146 -1.97 -3.34 16.04
CA GLN A 146 -3.34 -2.80 16.00
C GLN A 146 -4.00 -3.11 14.64
N GLU A 147 -4.47 -2.09 13.92
CA GLU A 147 -5.10 -2.19 12.60
C GLU A 147 -4.09 -2.47 11.47
N PHE A 148 -2.82 -2.13 11.68
CA PHE A 148 -1.79 -2.05 10.65
C PHE A 148 -0.97 -3.34 10.55
N LEU A 149 -0.44 -3.57 9.35
CA LEU A 149 0.61 -4.53 9.09
C LEU A 149 1.92 -3.78 8.89
N ILE A 150 2.93 -4.08 9.70
CA ILE A 150 4.28 -3.57 9.52
C ILE A 150 5.12 -4.62 8.81
N ALA A 151 5.89 -4.19 7.82
CA ALA A 151 6.81 -5.06 7.09
C ALA A 151 8.21 -4.43 7.05
N LYS A 152 9.25 -5.26 7.07
CA LYS A 152 10.60 -4.83 6.68
C LYS A 152 10.61 -4.64 5.16
N ALA A 153 10.68 -3.38 4.73
CA ALA A 153 10.73 -2.96 3.33
C ALA A 153 11.29 -1.54 3.26
N GLU A 154 12.20 -1.29 2.32
CA GLU A 154 12.61 0.08 2.01
C GLU A 154 11.52 0.74 1.16
N ILE A 155 11.06 1.92 1.55
CA ILE A 155 10.08 2.69 0.77
C ILE A 155 10.61 4.12 0.58
N ASP A 156 10.15 4.78 -0.47
CA ASP A 156 10.44 6.18 -0.74
C ASP A 156 9.13 6.97 -0.78
N HIS A 157 9.24 8.30 -0.71
CA HIS A 157 8.11 9.18 -0.99
C HIS A 157 7.46 8.84 -2.35
N GLY A 158 6.14 8.90 -2.42
CA GLY A 158 5.37 8.59 -3.63
C GLY A 158 4.91 7.13 -3.75
N ILE A 159 5.46 6.21 -2.94
CA ILE A 159 4.95 4.83 -2.85
C ILE A 159 3.59 4.75 -2.13
N SER A 160 3.28 5.72 -1.26
CA SER A 160 2.01 5.79 -0.52
C SER A 160 0.79 5.68 -1.43
N GLY A 161 -0.20 4.90 -0.98
CA GLY A 161 -1.37 4.48 -1.76
C GLY A 161 -1.12 3.32 -2.73
N GLY A 162 0.14 2.92 -2.90
CA GLY A 162 0.53 1.73 -3.65
C GLY A 162 0.11 0.43 -2.96
N GLY A 163 0.60 -0.69 -3.48
CA GLY A 163 0.18 -2.01 -3.03
C GLY A 163 1.27 -2.79 -2.33
N LEU A 164 0.90 -3.45 -1.22
CA LEU A 164 1.60 -4.65 -0.79
C LEU A 164 1.07 -5.82 -1.60
N LEU A 165 1.94 -6.42 -2.41
CA LEU A 165 1.65 -7.63 -3.17
C LEU A 165 2.30 -8.82 -2.47
N THR A 166 1.54 -9.84 -2.08
CA THR A 166 2.11 -11.08 -1.53
C THR A 166 1.79 -12.26 -2.43
N CYS A 167 2.44 -13.39 -2.20
CA CYS A 167 2.18 -14.62 -2.94
C CYS A 167 0.98 -15.37 -2.36
N ASP A 168 0.10 -15.85 -3.22
CA ASP A 168 -0.93 -16.84 -2.88
C ASP A 168 -1.04 -17.86 -4.03
N ALA A 169 -0.77 -19.13 -3.73
CA ALA A 169 -0.74 -20.23 -4.71
C ALA A 169 0.11 -19.96 -5.98
N GLY A 170 1.19 -19.18 -5.85
CA GLY A 170 2.08 -18.82 -6.96
C GLY A 170 1.65 -17.59 -7.78
N GLU A 171 0.56 -16.94 -7.40
CA GLU A 171 0.09 -15.68 -8.00
C GLU A 171 0.35 -14.51 -7.04
N HIS A 172 0.67 -13.34 -7.60
CA HIS A 172 0.70 -12.10 -6.83
C HIS A 172 -0.73 -11.63 -6.53
N VAL A 173 -1.03 -11.44 -5.24
CA VAL A 173 -2.30 -10.93 -4.74
C VAL A 173 -2.10 -9.66 -3.95
N TYR A 174 -3.08 -8.77 -4.02
CA TYR A 174 -3.09 -7.52 -3.28
C TYR A 174 -3.49 -7.75 -1.83
N SER A 175 -2.60 -7.36 -0.92
CA SER A 175 -2.67 -7.69 0.50
C SER A 175 -2.81 -6.45 1.39
N GLY A 176 -2.68 -5.25 0.84
CA GLY A 176 -2.99 -4.01 1.54
C GLY A 176 -2.51 -2.75 0.82
N VAL A 177 -2.94 -1.62 1.34
CA VAL A 177 -2.53 -0.27 0.90
C VAL A 177 -1.27 0.12 1.64
N VAL A 178 -0.23 0.56 0.93
CA VAL A 178 0.97 1.11 1.57
C VAL A 178 0.66 2.52 2.04
N ILE A 179 0.79 2.78 3.34
CA ILE A 179 0.47 4.08 3.94
C ILE A 179 1.72 4.96 3.96
N GLY A 180 2.83 4.43 4.48
CA GLY A 180 4.07 5.18 4.59
C GLY A 180 5.02 4.52 5.58
N TRP A 181 5.90 5.32 6.20
CA TRP A 181 6.78 4.82 7.24
C TRP A 181 6.05 4.74 8.58
N PRO A 182 6.24 3.66 9.36
CA PRO A 182 5.83 3.69 10.74
C PRO A 182 6.67 4.70 11.51
N ALA A 183 6.03 5.37 12.45
CA ALA A 183 6.63 6.39 13.29
C ALA A 183 6.29 6.13 14.75
N LEU A 184 7.26 6.34 15.64
CA LEU A 184 7.08 6.26 17.07
C LEU A 184 7.34 7.61 17.73
N ARG A 185 6.48 7.94 18.69
CA ARG A 185 6.71 9.08 19.56
C ARG A 185 7.51 8.64 20.79
N ARG A 186 8.67 9.25 21.01
CA ARG A 186 9.52 9.01 22.19
C ARG A 186 10.01 10.35 22.72
N ASP A 187 9.76 10.57 24.01
CA ASP A 187 10.16 11.81 24.71
C ASP A 187 9.65 13.11 24.05
N GLY A 188 8.53 13.02 23.32
CA GLY A 188 7.92 14.14 22.58
C GLY A 188 8.31 14.22 21.11
N ASP A 189 9.44 13.62 20.74
CA ASP A 189 9.97 13.57 19.37
C ASP A 189 9.40 12.39 18.57
N LEU A 190 9.32 12.55 17.25
CA LEU A 190 8.82 11.54 16.32
C LEU A 190 9.99 10.88 15.58
N TYR A 191 10.08 9.56 15.63
CA TYR A 191 11.12 8.75 14.99
C TYR A 191 10.51 7.87 13.92
N PHE A 192 10.98 8.02 12.67
CA PHE A 192 10.56 7.20 11.55
C PHE A 192 11.48 6.00 11.36
N TYR A 193 10.91 4.85 10.99
CA TYR A 193 11.66 3.65 10.66
C TYR A 193 11.75 3.49 9.14
N GLU A 194 12.80 4.08 8.55
CA GLU A 194 12.94 4.20 7.09
C GLU A 194 13.06 2.86 6.34
N ASN A 195 13.43 1.79 7.06
CA ASN A 195 13.55 0.42 6.56
C ASN A 195 12.27 -0.41 6.77
N GLN A 196 11.15 0.24 7.07
CA GLN A 196 9.86 -0.39 7.29
C GLN A 196 8.76 0.32 6.53
N ALA A 197 7.75 -0.47 6.16
CA ALA A 197 6.51 0.02 5.60
C ALA A 197 5.36 -0.27 6.57
N ALA A 198 4.50 0.73 6.78
CA ALA A 198 3.19 0.57 7.37
C ALA A 198 2.17 0.33 6.24
N ILE A 199 1.40 -0.73 6.38
CA ILE A 199 0.41 -1.18 5.40
C ILE A 199 -0.94 -1.25 6.12
N MET A 200 -1.99 -0.76 5.47
CA MET A 200 -3.37 -1.06 5.85
C MET A 200 -3.79 -2.38 5.19
N PRO A 201 -3.85 -3.49 5.92
CA PRO A 201 -4.01 -4.82 5.33
C PRO A 201 -5.45 -5.09 4.91
N ILE A 202 -5.64 -5.97 3.92
CA ILE A 202 -6.97 -6.27 3.38
C ILE A 202 -7.99 -6.69 4.46
N PRO A 203 -7.70 -7.68 5.31
CA PRO A 203 -8.73 -8.25 6.18
C PRO A 203 -9.27 -7.29 7.26
N THR A 204 -8.54 -6.22 7.61
CA THR A 204 -8.91 -5.30 8.69
C THR A 204 -9.79 -4.18 8.17
N ALA A 205 -9.21 -3.12 7.58
CA ALA A 205 -9.97 -1.93 7.18
C ALA A 205 -10.31 -1.90 5.69
N VAL A 206 -9.46 -2.43 4.80
CA VAL A 206 -9.71 -2.32 3.36
C VAL A 206 -10.95 -3.11 2.95
N LYS A 207 -11.10 -4.34 3.44
CA LYS A 207 -12.25 -5.20 3.12
C LYS A 207 -13.61 -4.58 3.47
N PRO A 208 -13.87 -4.09 4.70
CA PRO A 208 -15.12 -3.41 4.99
C PRO A 208 -15.28 -2.14 4.15
N PHE A 209 -14.21 -1.34 3.99
CA PHE A 209 -14.26 -0.14 3.16
C PHE A 209 -14.67 -0.43 1.71
N LEU A 210 -14.10 -1.46 1.07
CA LEU A 210 -14.46 -1.85 -0.30
C LEU A 210 -15.90 -2.38 -0.39
N ARG A 211 -16.36 -3.14 0.62
CA ARG A 211 -17.75 -3.62 0.68
C ARG A 211 -18.76 -2.49 0.78
N ASP A 212 -18.48 -1.48 1.58
CA ASP A 212 -19.35 -0.30 1.72
C ASP A 212 -19.50 0.48 0.40
N HIS A 213 -18.57 0.28 -0.53
CA HIS A 213 -18.58 0.86 -1.88
C HIS A 213 -18.95 -0.16 -2.97
N SER A 214 -19.59 -1.28 -2.59
CA SER A 214 -20.10 -2.33 -3.49
C SER A 214 -19.02 -2.97 -4.37
N ILE A 215 -17.79 -3.11 -3.86
CA ILE A 215 -16.70 -3.84 -4.51
C ILE A 215 -16.66 -5.26 -3.95
N GLU A 216 -16.83 -6.25 -4.83
CA GLU A 216 -16.76 -7.69 -4.48
C GLU A 216 -15.30 -8.15 -4.31
N LEU A 217 -15.08 -9.09 -3.37
CA LEU A 217 -13.78 -9.65 -2.96
C LEU A 217 -13.78 -11.19 -3.08
#